data_AF-A0A6G3ZPE3-F1
#
_entry.id   AF-A0A6G3ZPE3-F1
#
_cell.length_a   1.000
_cell.length_b   1.000
_cell.length_c   1.000
_cell.angle_alpha   90.00
_cell.angle_beta   90.00
_cell.angle_gamma   90.00
#
_symmetry.space_group_name_H-M   'P 1'
#
loop_
_entity.id
_entity.type
_entity.pdbx_description
1 polymer ?
#
loop_
_entity_poly.entity_id
_entity_poly.type
_entity_poly.pdbx_seq_one_letter_code
_entity_poly.pdbx_strand_id
1 'polypeptide(L)'
;FDSETDAHRRARELSDDGDSPVKVQRAAPQDPDDVDGYLVAWPERRTRTPEGSPTEGLTFDTEANQYGALGEALVCTPAVNPPLLTHFAQVDADLAESEFDAEDLRVELDTDPDPVSVRSDRRWEPDCRAVVRTGPGRPVLTEYWCEVKAGDGSFERSQREAMRAKAREATVLKIRVELDDLPDRYTAWVRKVSPEGGEADESERYRVNASLDSF
;
A
#
# COMPACT_ATOMS: atom_id res chain seq x y z
N PHE A 1 29.06 19.39 -1.55
CA PHE A 1 28.76 20.77 -2.00
C PHE A 1 29.00 21.69 -0.82
N ASP A 2 29.46 22.92 -1.05
CA ASP A 2 29.82 23.83 0.04
C ASP A 2 28.59 24.53 0.68
N SER A 3 27.40 24.39 0.06
CA SER A 3 26.13 24.81 0.63
C SER A 3 24.94 24.01 0.07
N GLU A 4 23.84 23.98 0.84
CA GLU A 4 22.55 23.42 0.41
C GLU A 4 22.03 24.11 -0.87
N THR A 5 22.24 25.42 -0.98
CA THR A 5 21.84 26.19 -2.17
C THR A 5 22.60 25.74 -3.42
N ASP A 6 23.90 25.44 -3.28
CA ASP A 6 24.72 24.95 -4.40
C ASP A 6 24.34 23.51 -4.81
N ALA A 7 23.99 22.66 -3.83
CA ALA A 7 23.49 21.32 -4.09
C ALA A 7 22.16 21.34 -4.87
N HIS A 8 21.22 22.20 -4.47
CA HIS A 8 19.95 22.36 -5.17
C HIS A 8 20.11 22.99 -6.56
N ARG A 9 21.03 23.95 -6.73
CA ARG A 9 21.35 24.50 -8.06
C ARG A 9 21.91 23.41 -8.97
N ARG A 10 22.84 22.61 -8.47
CA ARG A 10 23.42 21.50 -9.24
C ARG A 10 22.40 20.42 -9.58
N ALA A 11 21.48 20.11 -8.66
CA ALA A 11 20.38 19.18 -8.91
C ALA A 11 19.48 19.65 -10.07
N ARG A 12 19.20 20.96 -10.17
CA ARG A 12 18.44 21.54 -11.28
C ARG A 12 19.19 21.44 -12.60
N GLU A 13 20.46 21.87 -12.64
CA GLU A 13 21.29 21.72 -13.85
C GLU A 13 21.35 20.28 -14.36
N LEU A 14 21.54 19.31 -13.45
CA LEU A 14 21.54 17.89 -13.81
C LEU A 14 20.17 17.37 -14.26
N SER A 15 19.08 17.94 -13.74
CA SER A 15 17.73 17.63 -14.19
C SER A 15 17.43 18.21 -15.57
N ASP A 16 17.99 19.38 -15.89
CA ASP A 16 17.81 20.07 -17.16
C ASP A 16 18.69 19.43 -18.27
N ASP A 17 19.86 18.91 -17.91
CA ASP A 17 20.84 18.32 -18.84
C ASP A 17 20.65 16.80 -19.06
N GLY A 18 19.89 16.10 -18.20
CA GLY A 18 19.81 14.64 -18.16
C GLY A 18 18.41 14.07 -18.47
N ASP A 19 18.36 12.80 -18.87
CA ASP A 19 17.09 12.10 -19.18
C ASP A 19 16.19 11.83 -17.96
N SER A 20 16.69 12.02 -16.73
CA SER A 20 15.97 11.77 -15.49
C SER A 20 16.19 12.90 -14.48
N PRO A 21 15.13 13.47 -13.89
CA PRO A 21 15.27 14.53 -12.89
C PRO A 21 16.13 14.09 -11.71
N VAL A 22 16.82 15.02 -11.06
CA VAL A 22 17.70 14.77 -9.91
C VAL A 22 17.25 15.65 -8.74
N LYS A 23 17.25 15.09 -7.52
CA LYS A 23 16.90 15.82 -6.29
C LYS A 23 17.95 15.65 -5.20
N VAL A 24 17.97 16.59 -4.27
CA VAL A 24 18.75 16.48 -3.03
C VAL A 24 17.91 15.71 -2.01
N GLN A 25 18.46 14.61 -1.48
CA GLN A 25 17.88 13.84 -0.39
C GLN A 25 18.80 13.95 0.83
N ARG A 26 18.23 14.29 1.99
CA ARG A 26 18.99 14.40 3.24
C ARG A 26 19.53 13.03 3.67
N ALA A 27 20.75 12.99 4.18
CA ALA A 27 21.33 11.79 4.77
C ALA A 27 20.52 11.33 5.98
N ALA A 28 20.50 10.02 6.23
CA ALA A 28 19.81 9.49 7.40
C ALA A 28 20.52 9.94 8.69
N PRO A 29 19.82 10.09 9.83
CA PRO A 29 20.46 10.44 11.10
C PRO A 29 21.57 9.48 11.56
N GLN A 30 21.55 8.25 11.06
CA GLN A 30 22.49 7.17 11.34
C GLN A 30 23.39 6.84 10.13
N ASP A 31 23.48 7.73 9.15
CA ASP A 31 24.33 7.52 7.99
C ASP A 31 25.80 7.35 8.42
N PRO A 32 26.49 6.28 7.99
CA PRO A 32 27.90 6.07 8.35
C PRO A 32 28.83 7.10 7.69
N ASP A 33 28.38 7.76 6.63
CA ASP A 33 29.14 8.80 5.94
C ASP A 33 28.85 10.18 6.55
N ASP A 34 29.92 10.98 6.76
CA ASP A 34 29.81 12.37 7.24
C ASP A 34 29.37 13.30 6.11
N VAL A 35 28.12 13.14 5.67
CA VAL A 35 27.50 13.92 4.60
C VAL A 35 26.11 14.41 5.01
N ASP A 36 25.76 15.61 4.56
CA ASP A 36 24.44 16.20 4.85
C ASP A 36 23.33 15.63 3.93
N GLY A 37 23.70 15.07 2.78
CA GLY A 37 22.77 14.49 1.81
C GLY A 37 23.39 14.12 0.46
N TYR A 38 22.57 13.49 -0.37
CA TYR A 38 22.94 12.92 -1.66
C TYR A 38 22.13 13.53 -2.80
N LEU A 39 22.71 13.53 -4.00
CA LEU A 39 21.96 13.73 -5.23
C LEU A 39 21.43 12.38 -5.72
N VAL A 40 20.11 12.26 -5.81
CA VAL A 40 19.42 11.03 -6.20
C VAL A 40 18.64 11.24 -7.49
N ALA A 41 18.73 10.27 -8.41
CA ALA A 41 17.87 10.23 -9.56
C ALA A 41 16.41 10.08 -9.09
N TRP A 42 15.56 10.97 -9.59
CA TRP A 42 14.14 11.07 -9.31
C TRP A 42 13.37 10.99 -10.63
N PRO A 43 13.32 9.81 -11.27
CA PRO A 43 12.58 9.64 -12.50
C PRO A 43 11.14 10.11 -12.31
N GLU A 44 10.66 10.93 -13.25
CA GLU A 44 9.27 11.38 -13.26
C GLU A 44 8.35 10.17 -13.49
N ARG A 45 7.94 9.52 -12.40
CA ARG A 45 6.93 8.45 -12.39
C ARG A 45 5.53 9.03 -12.61
N ARG A 46 5.32 9.70 -13.75
CA ARG A 46 4.03 10.29 -14.14
C ARG A 46 3.67 9.99 -15.59
N THR A 47 4.20 8.91 -16.15
CA THR A 47 3.74 8.39 -17.44
C THR A 47 2.39 7.68 -17.23
N ARG A 48 1.29 8.44 -17.23
CA ARG A 48 -0.07 7.86 -17.22
C ARG A 48 -0.43 7.15 -18.53
N THR A 49 0.35 7.39 -19.58
CA THR A 49 0.20 6.76 -20.89
C THR A 49 1.07 5.51 -20.94
N PRO A 50 0.51 4.29 -21.07
CA PRO A 50 1.32 3.08 -21.18
C PRO A 50 2.21 3.10 -22.43
N GLU A 51 3.37 2.46 -22.33
CA GLU A 51 4.17 2.09 -23.49
C GLU A 51 3.50 0.90 -24.21
N GLY A 52 3.52 0.89 -25.54
CA GLY A 52 2.94 -0.17 -26.36
C GLY A 52 1.51 0.13 -26.83
N SER A 53 0.85 -0.89 -27.37
CA SER A 53 -0.51 -0.81 -27.90
C SER A 53 -1.40 -1.86 -27.25
N PRO A 54 -2.74 -1.70 -27.25
CA PRO A 54 -3.65 -2.76 -26.76
C PRO A 54 -3.45 -4.11 -27.45
N THR A 55 -2.76 -4.10 -28.59
CA THR A 55 -2.51 -5.23 -29.46
C THR A 55 -1.20 -5.96 -29.16
N GLU A 56 -0.22 -5.23 -28.63
CA GLU A 56 1.12 -5.72 -28.31
C GLU A 56 1.35 -5.86 -26.80
N GLY A 57 0.39 -5.37 -26.00
CA GLY A 57 0.51 -5.25 -24.55
C GLY A 57 0.68 -3.80 -24.13
N LEU A 58 0.06 -3.45 -23.00
CA LEU A 58 0.19 -2.12 -22.40
C LEU A 58 1.13 -2.24 -21.20
N THR A 59 2.27 -1.57 -21.29
CA THR A 59 3.31 -1.57 -20.25
C THR A 59 3.22 -0.31 -19.42
N PHE A 60 3.22 -0.47 -18.10
CA PHE A 60 3.12 0.60 -17.12
C PHE A 60 4.30 0.55 -16.17
N ASP A 61 4.77 1.71 -15.71
CA ASP A 61 5.72 1.80 -14.61
C ASP A 61 5.00 1.57 -13.26
N THR A 62 5.68 0.93 -12.32
CA THR A 62 5.12 0.71 -10.97
C THR A 62 5.25 1.98 -10.11
N GLU A 63 4.13 2.45 -9.57
CA GLU A 63 4.03 3.66 -8.75
C GLU A 63 3.99 3.36 -7.23
N ALA A 64 4.34 4.33 -6.39
CA ALA A 64 4.39 4.16 -4.93
C ALA A 64 3.02 3.86 -4.28
N ASN A 65 1.94 4.35 -4.87
CA ASN A 65 0.56 4.00 -4.47
C ASN A 65 0.25 2.50 -4.69
N GLN A 66 0.84 1.87 -5.72
CA GLN A 66 0.66 0.44 -5.99
C GLN A 66 1.41 -0.42 -4.98
N TYR A 67 2.58 0.02 -4.48
CA TYR A 67 3.24 -0.61 -3.33
C TYR A 67 2.33 -0.59 -2.09
N GLY A 68 1.73 0.56 -1.79
CA GLY A 68 0.77 0.70 -0.70
C GLY A 68 -0.43 -0.23 -0.83
N ALA A 69 -1.08 -0.21 -2.00
CA ALA A 69 -2.25 -1.03 -2.30
C ALA A 69 -1.94 -2.54 -2.25
N LEU A 70 -0.77 -2.97 -2.73
CA LEU A 70 -0.37 -4.38 -2.62
C LEU A 70 -0.11 -4.78 -1.18
N GLY A 71 0.58 -3.94 -0.41
CA GLY A 71 0.82 -4.21 1.01
C GLY A 71 -0.49 -4.36 1.79
N GLU A 72 -1.44 -3.47 1.54
CA GLU A 72 -2.79 -3.58 2.11
C GLU A 72 -3.49 -4.87 1.64
N ALA A 73 -3.47 -5.18 0.36
CA ALA A 73 -4.10 -6.38 -0.20
C ALA A 73 -3.55 -7.67 0.44
N LEU A 74 -2.24 -7.76 0.71
CA LEU A 74 -1.61 -8.92 1.35
C LEU A 74 -2.08 -9.13 2.80
N VAL A 75 -2.47 -8.06 3.49
CA VAL A 75 -2.97 -8.12 4.87
C VAL A 75 -4.49 -8.34 4.89
N CYS A 76 -5.19 -7.69 3.97
CA CYS A 76 -6.64 -7.60 3.95
C CYS A 76 -7.31 -8.71 3.10
N THR A 77 -6.55 -9.68 2.58
CA THR A 77 -7.05 -10.78 1.75
C THR A 77 -6.57 -12.14 2.25
N PRO A 78 -7.43 -13.17 2.26
CA PRO A 78 -8.88 -13.14 2.04
C PRO A 78 -9.65 -12.43 3.17
N ALA A 79 -10.90 -12.05 2.89
CA ALA A 79 -11.79 -11.38 3.85
C ALA A 79 -12.11 -12.22 5.11
N VAL A 80 -11.86 -13.53 5.05
CA VAL A 80 -12.02 -14.47 6.16
C VAL A 80 -10.73 -15.26 6.29
N ASN A 81 -10.18 -15.27 7.50
CA ASN A 81 -8.91 -15.88 7.86
C ASN A 81 -7.73 -15.40 6.98
N PRO A 82 -7.49 -14.08 6.88
CA PRO A 82 -6.25 -13.57 6.29
C PRO A 82 -5.03 -14.14 7.02
N PRO A 83 -4.01 -14.68 6.32
CA PRO A 83 -2.92 -15.45 6.93
C PRO A 83 -2.21 -14.73 8.07
N LEU A 84 -1.82 -13.46 7.87
CA LEU A 84 -1.08 -12.69 8.86
C LEU A 84 -1.89 -12.50 10.15
N LEU A 85 -3.11 -11.99 10.05
CA LEU A 85 -3.93 -11.66 11.22
C LEU A 85 -4.47 -12.91 11.90
N THR A 86 -4.72 -13.99 11.14
CA THR A 86 -5.08 -15.29 11.71
C THR A 86 -3.94 -15.85 12.54
N HIS A 87 -2.72 -15.83 12.00
CA HIS A 87 -1.56 -16.31 12.73
C HIS A 87 -1.26 -15.42 13.95
N PHE A 88 -1.39 -14.10 13.82
CA PHE A 88 -1.25 -13.18 14.94
C PHE A 88 -2.26 -13.48 16.05
N ALA A 89 -3.55 -13.68 15.71
CA ALA A 89 -4.59 -14.02 16.68
C ALA A 89 -4.30 -15.33 17.44
N GLN A 90 -3.67 -16.31 16.80
CA GLN A 90 -3.29 -17.59 17.43
C GLN A 90 -2.19 -17.44 18.49
N VAL A 91 -1.30 -16.45 18.34
CA VAL A 91 -0.15 -16.24 19.23
C VAL A 91 -0.33 -15.06 20.18
N ASP A 92 -1.43 -14.31 20.04
CA ASP A 92 -1.78 -13.22 20.93
C ASP A 92 -2.01 -13.77 22.35
N ALA A 93 -1.23 -13.27 23.32
CA ALA A 93 -1.18 -13.87 24.66
C ALA A 93 -2.52 -13.77 25.38
N ASP A 94 -3.26 -12.68 25.17
CA ASP A 94 -4.59 -12.47 25.75
C ASP A 94 -5.61 -13.52 25.26
N LEU A 95 -5.37 -14.09 24.07
CA LEU A 95 -6.15 -15.16 23.46
C LEU A 95 -5.61 -16.56 23.82
N ALA A 96 -4.30 -16.70 23.99
CA ALA A 96 -3.67 -17.96 24.36
C ALA A 96 -4.05 -18.45 25.78
N GLU A 97 -4.43 -17.53 26.68
CA GLU A 97 -4.93 -17.87 28.01
C GLU A 97 -6.40 -18.38 28.02
N SER A 98 -7.12 -18.25 26.89
CA SER A 98 -8.50 -18.72 26.76
C SER A 98 -8.59 -20.17 26.28
N GLU A 99 -9.55 -20.93 26.83
CA GLU A 99 -9.79 -22.34 26.49
C GLU A 99 -10.54 -22.49 25.14
N PHE A 100 -9.87 -22.28 24.01
CA PHE A 100 -10.38 -22.66 22.69
C PHE A 100 -9.31 -23.30 21.82
N ASP A 101 -9.74 -24.08 20.83
CA ASP A 101 -8.84 -24.65 19.84
C ASP A 101 -8.42 -23.58 18.83
N ALA A 102 -7.14 -23.53 18.49
CA ALA A 102 -6.61 -22.62 17.48
C ALA A 102 -7.21 -22.91 16.09
N GLU A 103 -7.67 -24.13 15.84
CA GLU A 103 -8.37 -24.52 14.60
C GLU A 103 -9.78 -23.93 14.50
N ASP A 104 -10.40 -23.56 15.63
CA ASP A 104 -11.73 -22.95 15.67
C ASP A 104 -11.71 -21.43 15.47
N LEU A 105 -10.52 -20.83 15.41
CA LEU A 105 -10.36 -19.39 15.23
C LEU A 105 -10.83 -18.95 13.85
N ARG A 106 -11.67 -17.92 13.87
CA ARG A 106 -12.20 -17.24 12.70
C ARG A 106 -11.91 -15.76 12.82
N VAL A 107 -11.21 -15.21 11.84
CA VAL A 107 -10.88 -13.79 11.72
C VAL A 107 -11.63 -13.23 10.52
N GLU A 108 -12.59 -12.34 10.76
CA GLU A 108 -13.37 -11.69 9.70
C GLU A 108 -12.93 -10.24 9.54
N LEU A 109 -12.68 -9.83 8.30
CA LEU A 109 -12.24 -8.49 7.98
C LEU A 109 -13.42 -7.59 7.63
N ASP A 110 -13.35 -6.40 8.18
CA ASP A 110 -14.06 -5.21 7.74
C ASP A 110 -13.02 -4.26 7.13
N THR A 111 -13.01 -4.15 5.81
CA THR A 111 -12.04 -3.35 5.04
C THR A 111 -12.48 -1.90 4.83
N ASP A 112 -13.61 -1.50 5.42
CA ASP A 112 -14.09 -0.11 5.40
C ASP A 112 -14.65 0.26 6.79
N PRO A 113 -13.82 0.17 7.85
CA PRO A 113 -14.28 0.42 9.21
C PRO A 113 -14.56 1.91 9.44
N ASP A 114 -15.50 2.20 10.35
CA ASP A 114 -15.84 3.57 10.69
C ASP A 114 -14.60 4.37 11.17
N PRO A 115 -14.43 5.61 10.70
CA PRO A 115 -13.33 6.47 11.11
C PRO A 115 -13.31 6.77 12.61
N VAL A 116 -12.12 6.73 13.21
CA VAL A 116 -11.89 7.08 14.61
C VAL A 116 -11.58 8.57 14.73
N SER A 117 -12.37 9.31 15.51
CA SER A 117 -12.15 10.75 15.74
C SER A 117 -11.90 11.07 17.20
N VAL A 118 -10.89 11.91 17.48
CA VAL A 118 -10.52 12.35 18.83
C VAL A 118 -10.47 13.87 18.84
N ARG A 119 -11.66 14.50 18.91
CA ARG A 119 -11.93 15.94 18.66
C ARG A 119 -12.16 16.24 17.17
N SER A 120 -12.71 17.41 16.86
CA SER A 120 -13.23 17.77 15.54
C SER A 120 -12.21 17.76 14.39
N ASP A 121 -10.91 17.82 14.70
CA ASP A 121 -9.81 17.99 13.74
C ASP A 121 -8.86 16.78 13.65
N ARG A 122 -9.03 15.76 14.50
CA ARG A 122 -8.12 14.61 14.56
C ARG A 122 -8.88 13.34 14.24
N ARG A 123 -8.64 12.82 13.04
CA ARG A 123 -9.30 11.65 12.49
C ARG A 123 -8.26 10.64 12.03
N TRP A 124 -8.60 9.37 12.18
CA TRP A 124 -7.89 8.24 11.63
C TRP A 124 -8.92 7.36 10.91
N GLU A 125 -8.60 7.00 9.67
CA GLU A 125 -9.35 6.02 8.87
C GLU A 125 -8.50 4.75 8.90
N PRO A 126 -8.90 3.71 9.66
CA PRO A 126 -8.18 2.44 9.70
C PRO A 126 -8.28 1.73 8.36
N ASP A 127 -7.20 1.07 7.93
CA ASP A 127 -7.18 0.30 6.68
C ASP A 127 -8.06 -0.96 6.78
N CYS A 128 -8.14 -1.57 7.97
CA CYS A 128 -9.13 -2.59 8.26
C CYS A 128 -9.40 -2.77 9.76
N ARG A 129 -10.50 -3.44 10.07
CA ARG A 129 -10.80 -4.00 11.38
C ARG A 129 -10.95 -5.52 11.25
N ALA A 130 -10.19 -6.27 12.04
CA ALA A 130 -10.29 -7.72 12.12
C ALA A 130 -11.07 -8.14 13.38
N VAL A 131 -12.15 -8.89 13.20
CA VAL A 131 -12.99 -9.39 14.28
C VAL A 131 -12.70 -10.87 14.50
N VAL A 132 -12.27 -11.23 15.71
CA VAL A 132 -11.86 -12.61 16.05
C VAL A 132 -12.96 -13.32 16.83
N ARG A 133 -13.30 -14.55 16.43
CA ARG A 133 -14.35 -15.40 17.02
C ARG A 133 -13.94 -16.87 16.98
N THR A 134 -14.58 -17.72 17.80
CA THR A 134 -14.48 -19.20 17.70
C THR A 134 -15.48 -19.80 16.68
N GLY A 135 -15.65 -19.10 15.55
CA GLY A 135 -16.59 -19.48 14.49
C GLY A 135 -17.76 -18.50 14.26
N PRO A 136 -18.59 -18.75 13.23
CA PRO A 136 -19.62 -17.81 12.79
C PRO A 136 -20.67 -17.53 13.87
N GLY A 137 -20.99 -16.25 14.09
CA GLY A 137 -22.04 -15.82 15.04
C GLY A 137 -21.71 -16.03 16.53
N ARG A 138 -20.51 -16.53 16.86
CA ARG A 138 -20.04 -16.67 18.25
C ARG A 138 -19.63 -15.31 18.82
N PRO A 139 -19.58 -15.14 20.15
CA PRO A 139 -19.11 -13.89 20.75
C PRO A 139 -17.76 -13.44 20.19
N VAL A 140 -17.57 -12.13 20.07
CA VAL A 140 -16.28 -11.55 19.72
C VAL A 140 -15.31 -11.80 20.86
N LEU A 141 -14.18 -12.41 20.55
CA LEU A 141 -13.08 -12.58 21.50
C LEU A 141 -12.28 -11.28 21.61
N THR A 142 -11.89 -10.72 20.47
CA THR A 142 -11.17 -9.46 20.36
C THR A 142 -11.39 -8.81 19.00
N GLU A 143 -11.01 -7.54 18.90
CA GLU A 143 -10.94 -6.79 17.65
C GLU A 143 -9.56 -6.17 17.48
N TYR A 144 -9.00 -6.31 16.27
CA TYR A 144 -7.79 -5.60 15.87
C TYR A 144 -8.14 -4.46 14.92
N TRP A 145 -7.73 -3.26 15.26
CA TRP A 145 -7.87 -2.07 14.43
C TRP A 145 -6.53 -1.77 13.76
N CYS A 146 -6.47 -1.93 12.44
CA CYS A 146 -5.22 -2.06 11.71
C CYS A 146 -4.90 -0.80 10.90
N GLU A 147 -3.62 -0.46 10.89
CA GLU A 147 -3.02 0.48 9.94
C GLU A 147 -1.84 -0.23 9.25
N VAL A 148 -1.92 -0.39 7.95
CA VAL A 148 -0.96 -1.06 7.07
C VAL A 148 -0.08 -0.03 6.39
N LYS A 149 1.22 -0.31 6.35
CA LYS A 149 2.20 0.47 5.58
C LYS A 149 3.11 -0.48 4.81
N ALA A 150 3.15 -0.31 3.49
CA ALA A 150 4.16 -0.90 2.65
C ALA A 150 5.40 0.01 2.60
N GLY A 151 6.60 -0.56 2.80
CA GLY A 151 7.86 0.19 2.74
C GLY A 151 8.05 1.25 3.84
N ASP A 152 8.85 2.29 3.56
CA ASP A 152 9.38 3.24 4.55
C ASP A 152 8.43 4.37 5.00
N GLY A 153 7.15 4.30 4.64
CA GLY A 153 6.16 5.32 5.00
C GLY A 153 6.06 5.56 6.51
N SER A 154 6.11 6.84 6.93
CA SER A 154 5.93 7.23 8.33
C SER A 154 4.47 7.59 8.64
N PHE A 155 3.95 7.19 9.81
CA PHE A 155 2.59 7.57 10.24
C PHE A 155 2.48 9.06 10.53
N GLU A 156 1.37 9.69 10.14
CA GLU A 156 1.12 11.10 10.43
C GLU A 156 0.88 11.35 11.94
N ARG A 157 1.21 12.56 12.40
CA ARG A 157 1.10 12.93 13.83
C ARG A 157 -0.36 12.95 14.32
N SER A 158 -1.28 13.40 13.47
CA SER A 158 -2.73 13.43 13.69
C SER A 158 -3.31 12.03 13.87
N GLN A 159 -2.95 11.10 12.98
CA GLN A 159 -3.35 9.69 13.05
C GLN A 159 -2.87 9.02 14.35
N ARG A 160 -1.62 9.28 14.77
CA ARG A 160 -1.04 8.69 16.00
C ARG A 160 -1.86 8.99 17.26
N GLU A 161 -2.47 10.17 17.35
CA GLU A 161 -3.29 10.52 18.51
C GLU A 161 -4.63 9.80 18.50
N ALA A 162 -5.29 9.70 17.34
CA ALA A 162 -6.52 8.94 17.17
C ALA A 162 -6.32 7.44 17.43
N MET A 163 -5.25 6.87 16.89
CA MET A 163 -4.83 5.50 17.18
C MET A 163 -4.59 5.25 18.67
N ARG A 164 -3.89 6.17 19.36
CA ARG A 164 -3.64 6.04 20.81
C ARG A 164 -4.91 6.11 21.64
N ALA A 165 -5.90 6.87 21.22
CA ALA A 165 -7.19 6.89 21.91
C ALA A 165 -7.92 5.57 21.71
N LYS A 166 -7.98 5.06 20.47
CA LYS A 166 -8.58 3.76 20.17
C LYS A 166 -7.90 2.61 20.90
N ALA A 167 -6.58 2.68 21.06
CA ALA A 167 -5.77 1.71 21.80
C ALA A 167 -6.11 1.59 23.29
N ARG A 168 -6.95 2.49 23.85
CA ARG A 168 -7.46 2.38 25.23
C ARG A 168 -8.69 1.48 25.33
N GLU A 169 -9.34 1.18 24.21
CA GLU A 169 -10.62 0.47 24.14
C GLU A 169 -10.52 -0.84 23.34
N ALA A 170 -9.59 -0.91 22.38
CA ALA A 170 -9.38 -2.07 21.52
C ALA A 170 -7.89 -2.18 21.14
N THR A 171 -7.48 -3.34 20.64
CA THR A 171 -6.10 -3.54 20.18
C THR A 171 -5.89 -2.85 18.84
N VAL A 172 -4.89 -1.97 18.77
CA VAL A 172 -4.51 -1.25 17.55
C VAL A 172 -3.20 -1.82 17.00
N LEU A 173 -3.23 -2.34 15.77
CA LEU A 173 -2.08 -2.93 15.10
C LEU A 173 -1.48 -1.97 14.09
N LYS A 174 -0.15 -1.87 14.09
CA LYS A 174 0.62 -1.23 13.04
C LYS A 174 1.35 -2.32 12.28
N ILE A 175 0.93 -2.52 11.04
CA ILE A 175 1.41 -3.62 10.21
C ILE A 175 2.33 -3.03 9.17
N ARG A 176 3.56 -3.55 9.14
CA ARG A 176 4.54 -3.18 8.14
C ARG A 176 4.73 -4.34 7.20
N VAL A 177 4.52 -4.07 5.92
CA VAL A 177 4.74 -5.03 4.85
C VAL A 177 6.01 -4.65 4.13
N GLU A 178 7.00 -5.52 4.23
CA GLU A 178 8.24 -5.43 3.48
C GLU A 178 8.02 -6.17 2.16
N LEU A 179 8.16 -5.44 1.05
CA LEU A 179 8.06 -5.96 -0.30
C LEU A 179 9.47 -5.87 -0.89
N ASP A 180 10.16 -7.00 -0.95
CA ASP A 180 11.58 -7.03 -1.35
C ASP A 180 11.76 -6.55 -2.79
N ASP A 181 10.91 -6.99 -3.72
CA ASP A 181 10.94 -6.53 -5.11
C ASP A 181 9.53 -6.58 -5.73
N LEU A 182 9.06 -5.44 -6.26
CA LEU A 182 8.01 -5.43 -7.28
C LEU A 182 8.66 -5.23 -8.65
N PRO A 183 8.06 -5.75 -9.72
CA PRO A 183 8.59 -5.50 -11.05
C PRO A 183 8.54 -3.99 -11.33
N ASP A 184 9.62 -3.42 -11.87
CA ASP A 184 9.68 -2.01 -12.26
C ASP A 184 8.56 -1.64 -13.24
N ARG A 185 8.15 -2.62 -14.05
CA ARG A 185 7.11 -2.51 -15.06
C ARG A 185 6.24 -3.76 -15.10
N TYR A 186 4.97 -3.59 -15.41
CA TYR A 186 4.09 -4.70 -15.73
C TYR A 186 3.40 -4.48 -17.07
N THR A 187 3.19 -5.57 -17.81
CA THR A 187 2.44 -5.57 -19.08
C THR A 187 1.11 -6.29 -18.89
N ALA A 188 0.01 -5.57 -19.14
CA ALA A 188 -1.34 -6.13 -19.11
C ALA A 188 -1.88 -6.37 -20.52
N TRP A 189 -2.67 -7.44 -20.67
CA TRP A 189 -3.33 -7.82 -21.91
C TRP A 189 -4.83 -7.87 -21.67
N VAL A 190 -5.61 -7.25 -22.55
CA VAL A 190 -7.08 -7.26 -22.48
C VAL A 190 -7.62 -7.94 -23.72
N ARG A 191 -8.43 -8.99 -23.54
CA ARG A 191 -9.12 -9.69 -24.62
C ARG A 191 -10.63 -9.56 -24.44
N LYS A 192 -11.34 -9.19 -25.51
CA LYS A 192 -12.80 -9.25 -25.54
C LYS A 192 -13.21 -10.68 -25.83
N VAL A 193 -14.19 -11.20 -25.09
CA VAL A 193 -14.82 -12.50 -25.36
C VAL A 193 -16.13 -12.24 -26.07
N SER A 194 -16.36 -12.92 -27.20
CA SER A 194 -17.62 -12.85 -27.92
C SER A 194 -18.70 -13.69 -27.20
N PRO A 195 -19.97 -13.25 -27.21
CA PRO A 195 -21.05 -13.94 -26.52
C PRO A 195 -21.29 -15.39 -27.02
N GLU A 196 -20.77 -15.74 -28.19
CA GLU A 196 -20.89 -17.08 -28.79
C GLU A 196 -19.76 -18.04 -28.37
N GLY A 197 -18.85 -17.63 -27.49
CA GLY A 197 -17.86 -18.52 -26.85
C GLY A 197 -16.67 -18.94 -27.73
N GLY A 198 -16.50 -18.36 -28.92
CA GLY A 198 -15.27 -18.48 -29.70
C GLY A 198 -14.18 -17.54 -29.18
N GLU A 199 -12.92 -17.99 -29.16
CA GLU A 199 -11.78 -17.10 -29.00
C GLU A 199 -11.84 -16.05 -30.14
N ALA A 200 -11.90 -14.77 -29.77
CA ALA A 200 -11.97 -13.69 -30.75
C ALA A 200 -10.73 -13.74 -31.66
N ASP A 201 -10.96 -13.65 -32.97
CA ASP A 201 -9.93 -13.62 -34.00
C ASP A 201 -8.94 -12.47 -33.71
N GLU A 202 -7.63 -12.70 -33.89
CA GLU A 202 -6.57 -11.72 -33.58
C GLU A 202 -6.71 -10.39 -34.35
N SER A 203 -7.61 -10.36 -35.33
CA SER A 203 -7.99 -9.24 -36.18
C SER A 203 -8.98 -8.25 -35.52
N GLU A 204 -9.67 -8.60 -34.43
CA GLU A 204 -10.66 -7.75 -33.75
C GLU A 204 -10.10 -6.92 -32.59
N ARG A 205 -8.89 -6.39 -32.77
CA ARG A 205 -8.25 -5.49 -31.81
C ARG A 205 -8.75 -4.05 -32.01
N TYR A 206 -9.64 -3.59 -31.13
CA TYR A 206 -10.20 -2.23 -31.22
C TYR A 206 -9.34 -1.19 -30.47
N ARG A 207 -9.06 -0.06 -31.12
CA ARG A 207 -8.48 1.16 -30.55
C ARG A 207 -9.47 1.80 -29.57
N VAL A 208 -9.14 1.83 -28.28
CA VAL A 208 -9.88 2.63 -27.30
C VAL A 208 -9.46 4.09 -27.48
N ASN A 209 -10.26 4.89 -28.19
CA ASN A 209 -10.16 6.34 -28.12
C ASN A 209 -10.86 6.79 -26.83
N ALA A 210 -10.16 6.75 -25.71
CA ALA A 210 -10.55 7.50 -24.52
C ALA A 210 -9.60 8.68 -24.40
N SER A 211 -10.06 9.87 -24.81
CA SER A 211 -9.45 11.12 -24.35
C SER A 211 -9.82 11.29 -22.88
N LEU A 212 -8.82 11.43 -22.02
CA LEU A 212 -8.94 11.61 -20.56
C LEU A 212 -9.57 12.96 -20.13
N ASP A 213 -10.24 13.68 -21.04
CA ASP A 213 -10.90 14.96 -20.76
C ASP A 213 -12.34 14.80 -20.24
N SER A 214 -12.75 13.61 -19.81
CA SER A 214 -14.11 13.37 -19.28
C SER A 214 -14.13 12.54 -17.98
N PHE A 215 -13.18 12.78 -17.08
CA PHE A 215 -13.29 12.47 -15.66
C PHE A 215 -12.72 13.62 -14.83
#